data_AF-A0A972NB50-F1
#
_entry.id   AF-A0A972NB50-F1
#
_cell.length_a   1.000
_cell.length_b   1.000
_cell.length_c   1.000
_cell.angle_alpha   90.00
_cell.angle_beta   90.00
_cell.angle_gamma   90.00
#
_symmetry.space_group_name_H-M   'P 1'
#
loop_
_entity.id
_entity.type
_entity.pdbx_description
1 polymer ?
#
loop_
_entity_poly.entity_id
_entity_poly.type
_entity_poly.pdbx_seq_one_letter_code
_entity_poly.pdbx_strand_id
1 'polypeptide(L)'
;MNTSTSLLSNPLAKTGLAAAIAFVVGAIFGLVVLGWWLWPVKWVDASPADLRSDFKAMYLEMAIEAYGLTGDAQAAQERFQALGEDGPELLKTMLANPPMDISPQTVQLFAQAVGVQPGAAIPGAPGAQPSPGVAESTPAPGVEATPTLEVTETQSKSSLFRVISLLCAISLLAIIAAAGLLWWRSRQGKVADSSPAQRARVMTQTAEKTDYEAEGQEPPLAQFMTTYVHGDDLFDDSFSIDAPSGEFLGECGVGITETIGVGEPKRVMAFEVWLFDKNDIQTVTKVLMSEHAYNDEATRQRLAAKGDPVMAKPGEKIVLETAKLQLVARVVDMAYGEDALPENSYFERLTLELAVWPKEDM
;
A
#
# COMPACT_ATOMS: atom_id res chain seq x y z
N MET A 1 18.99 -58.88 -4.12
CA MET A 1 17.60 -59.38 -4.32
C MET A 1 16.68 -58.55 -3.44
N ASN A 2 15.69 -57.96 -4.09
CA ASN A 2 14.78 -56.89 -3.70
C ASN A 2 14.08 -57.05 -2.33
N THR A 3 14.15 -56.00 -1.51
CA THR A 3 13.38 -55.84 -0.26
C THR A 3 12.30 -54.75 -0.42
N SER A 4 11.55 -54.79 -1.53
CA SER A 4 10.61 -53.72 -1.88
C SER A 4 9.23 -54.24 -2.27
N THR A 5 8.63 -55.14 -1.49
CA THR A 5 7.24 -55.58 -1.75
C THR A 5 6.59 -56.20 -0.51
N SER A 6 6.31 -55.42 0.55
CA SER A 6 5.42 -55.92 1.62
C SER A 6 4.44 -54.90 2.21
N LEU A 7 4.31 -53.70 1.64
CA LEU A 7 3.28 -52.72 2.08
C LEU A 7 2.00 -52.77 1.23
N LEU A 8 1.98 -53.55 0.14
CA LEU A 8 0.84 -53.65 -0.79
C LEU A 8 -0.04 -54.92 -0.60
N SER A 9 0.15 -55.69 0.46
CA SER A 9 -0.69 -56.87 0.76
C SER A 9 -1.74 -56.63 1.85
N ASN A 10 -1.71 -55.47 2.53
CA ASN A 10 -2.65 -55.17 3.60
C ASN A 10 -3.90 -54.43 3.06
N PRO A 11 -5.12 -55.01 3.13
CA PRO A 11 -6.33 -54.42 2.56
C PRO A 11 -6.70 -53.05 3.16
N LEU A 12 -6.28 -52.78 4.41
CA LEU A 12 -6.45 -51.50 5.09
C LEU A 12 -5.57 -50.37 4.50
N ALA A 13 -4.36 -50.68 4.04
CA ALA A 13 -3.46 -49.70 3.42
C ALA A 13 -3.95 -49.28 2.02
N LYS A 14 -4.56 -50.22 1.28
CA LYS A 14 -5.17 -49.95 -0.04
C LYS A 14 -6.41 -49.07 0.07
N THR A 15 -7.23 -49.27 1.10
CA THR A 15 -8.42 -48.44 1.36
C THR A 15 -8.03 -47.05 1.83
N GLY A 16 -7.00 -46.91 2.68
CA GLY A 16 -6.46 -45.61 3.09
C GLY A 16 -5.90 -44.79 1.92
N LEU A 17 -5.13 -45.43 1.03
CA LEU A 17 -4.60 -44.77 -0.17
C LEU A 17 -5.71 -44.35 -1.14
N ALA A 18 -6.72 -45.20 -1.35
CA ALA A 18 -7.87 -44.87 -2.20
C ALA A 18 -8.68 -43.69 -1.64
N ALA A 19 -8.87 -43.63 -0.32
CA ALA A 19 -9.54 -42.52 0.35
C ALA A 19 -8.75 -41.19 0.22
N ALA A 20 -7.43 -41.24 0.37
CA ALA A 20 -6.56 -40.07 0.19
C ALA A 20 -6.61 -39.54 -1.24
N ILE A 21 -6.55 -40.43 -2.24
CA ILE A 21 -6.66 -40.06 -3.65
C ILE A 21 -8.04 -39.45 -3.95
N ALA A 22 -9.12 -40.05 -3.47
CA ALA A 22 -10.48 -39.53 -3.66
C ALA A 22 -10.66 -38.14 -3.03
N PHE A 23 -10.07 -37.91 -1.85
CA PHE A 23 -10.10 -36.60 -1.20
C PHE A 23 -9.34 -35.54 -2.00
N VAL A 24 -8.13 -35.85 -2.47
CA VAL A 24 -7.33 -34.91 -3.28
C VAL A 24 -8.03 -34.58 -4.60
N VAL A 25 -8.59 -35.58 -5.27
CA VAL A 25 -9.36 -35.37 -6.51
C VAL A 25 -10.61 -34.53 -6.25
N GLY A 26 -11.35 -34.82 -5.16
CA GLY A 26 -12.50 -34.02 -4.77
C GLY A 26 -12.15 -32.57 -4.41
N ALA A 27 -11.01 -32.35 -3.74
CA ALA A 27 -10.53 -31.02 -3.38
C ALA A 27 -10.10 -30.22 -4.62
N ILE A 28 -9.38 -30.84 -5.57
CA ILE A 28 -9.01 -30.21 -6.84
C ILE A 28 -10.26 -29.88 -7.65
N PHE A 29 -11.21 -30.81 -7.74
CA PHE A 29 -12.45 -30.57 -8.48
C PHE A 29 -13.29 -29.46 -7.83
N GLY A 30 -13.42 -29.45 -6.50
CA GLY A 30 -14.12 -28.40 -5.78
C GLY A 30 -13.45 -27.03 -5.93
N LEU A 31 -12.13 -26.96 -5.82
CA LEU A 31 -11.41 -25.70 -5.89
C LEU A 31 -11.35 -25.15 -7.32
N VAL A 32 -11.04 -25.99 -8.31
CA VAL A 32 -10.81 -25.54 -9.69
C VAL A 32 -12.13 -25.44 -10.47
N VAL A 33 -12.99 -26.46 -10.41
CA VAL A 33 -14.22 -26.50 -11.22
C VAL A 33 -15.31 -25.66 -10.58
N LEU A 34 -15.57 -25.82 -9.28
CA LEU A 34 -16.63 -25.04 -8.63
C LEU A 34 -16.16 -23.61 -8.31
N GLY A 35 -14.93 -23.45 -7.83
CA GLY A 35 -14.42 -22.15 -7.38
C GLY A 35 -14.12 -21.16 -8.51
N TRP A 36 -13.64 -21.63 -9.67
CA TRP A 36 -13.17 -20.74 -10.74
C TRP A 36 -13.96 -20.85 -12.06
N TRP A 37 -14.57 -22.01 -12.35
CA TRP A 37 -15.36 -22.20 -13.58
C TRP A 37 -16.86 -21.94 -13.39
N LEU A 38 -17.46 -22.45 -12.30
CA LEU A 38 -18.90 -22.25 -12.03
C LEU A 38 -19.21 -20.85 -11.44
N TRP A 39 -18.28 -20.25 -10.69
CA TRP A 39 -18.41 -18.92 -10.09
C TRP A 39 -17.22 -18.02 -10.44
N PRO A 40 -17.14 -17.50 -11.68
CA PRO A 40 -16.05 -16.62 -12.06
C PRO A 40 -16.08 -15.33 -11.22
N VAL A 41 -14.96 -15.03 -10.56
CA VAL A 41 -14.78 -13.78 -9.83
C VAL A 41 -14.68 -12.64 -10.83
N LYS A 42 -15.70 -11.77 -10.85
CA LYS A 42 -15.67 -10.51 -11.59
C LYS A 42 -15.13 -9.45 -10.65
N TRP A 43 -13.92 -8.98 -10.91
CA TRP A 43 -13.42 -7.77 -10.29
C TRP A 43 -14.14 -6.59 -10.94
N VAL A 44 -14.87 -5.83 -10.13
CA VAL A 44 -15.49 -4.56 -10.54
C VAL A 44 -14.65 -3.48 -9.88
N ASP A 45 -14.24 -2.47 -10.65
CA ASP A 45 -13.44 -1.37 -10.13
C ASP A 45 -14.14 -0.71 -8.93
N ALA A 46 -13.41 -0.52 -7.84
CA ALA A 46 -13.92 0.17 -6.67
C ALA A 46 -14.01 1.67 -6.97
N SER A 47 -15.22 2.22 -6.82
CA SER A 47 -15.52 3.63 -7.05
C SER A 47 -15.47 4.42 -5.74
N PRO A 48 -15.39 5.76 -5.77
CA PRO A 48 -15.53 6.59 -4.57
C PRO A 48 -16.86 6.35 -3.81
N ALA A 49 -17.90 5.86 -4.48
CA ALA A 49 -19.16 5.45 -3.86
C ALA A 49 -19.02 4.21 -2.95
N ASP A 50 -17.97 3.41 -3.11
CA ASP A 50 -17.70 2.21 -2.30
C ASP A 50 -16.87 2.50 -1.03
N LEU A 51 -16.41 3.74 -0.87
CA LEU A 51 -15.61 4.16 0.28
C LEU A 51 -16.42 4.12 1.59
N ARG A 52 -15.72 4.00 2.72
CA ARG A 52 -16.31 4.24 4.05
C ARG A 52 -16.77 5.70 4.16
N SER A 53 -17.82 5.97 4.93
CA SER A 53 -18.47 7.29 5.02
C SER A 53 -17.53 8.45 5.36
N ASP A 54 -16.53 8.23 6.20
CA ASP A 54 -15.49 9.21 6.54
C ASP A 54 -14.52 9.47 5.37
N PHE A 55 -14.14 8.44 4.62
CA PHE A 55 -13.33 8.61 3.41
C PHE A 55 -14.12 9.26 2.26
N LYS A 56 -15.44 9.09 2.19
CA LYS A 56 -16.30 9.83 1.25
C LYS A 56 -16.26 11.33 1.53
N ALA A 57 -16.26 11.73 2.80
CA ALA A 57 -16.10 13.13 3.17
C ALA A 57 -14.74 13.68 2.72
N MET A 58 -13.64 12.99 3.05
CA MET A 58 -12.29 13.40 2.61
C MET A 58 -12.16 13.50 1.09
N TYR A 59 -12.77 12.55 0.35
CA TYR A 59 -12.78 12.59 -1.11
C TYR A 59 -13.53 13.82 -1.64
N LEU A 60 -14.68 14.15 -1.05
CA LEU A 60 -15.44 15.35 -1.43
C LEU A 60 -14.68 16.65 -1.10
N GLU A 61 -13.97 16.69 0.03
CA GLU A 61 -13.11 17.82 0.40
C GLU A 61 -12.03 18.07 -0.65
N MET A 62 -11.30 17.02 -1.04
CA MET A 62 -10.29 17.12 -2.10
C MET A 62 -10.90 17.53 -3.45
N ALA A 63 -12.12 17.07 -3.77
CA ALA A 63 -12.80 17.46 -5.01
C ALA A 63 -13.17 18.95 -5.00
N ILE A 64 -13.62 19.48 -3.86
CA ILE A 64 -13.93 20.90 -3.66
C ILE A 64 -12.67 21.76 -3.74
N GLU A 65 -11.59 21.33 -3.08
CA GLU A 65 -10.31 22.03 -3.09
C GLU A 65 -9.70 22.08 -4.50
N ALA A 66 -9.67 20.94 -5.19
CA ALA A 66 -9.17 20.86 -6.56
C ALA A 66 -9.97 21.79 -7.50
N TYR A 67 -11.30 21.86 -7.35
CA TYR A 67 -12.12 22.82 -8.10
C TYR A 67 -11.79 24.27 -7.73
N GLY A 68 -11.54 24.56 -6.46
CA GLY A 68 -11.11 25.89 -6.03
C GLY A 68 -9.80 26.34 -6.68
N LEU A 69 -8.89 25.41 -6.94
CA LEU A 69 -7.60 25.68 -7.59
C LEU A 69 -7.71 25.81 -9.11
N THR A 70 -8.51 24.96 -9.77
CA THR A 70 -8.53 24.86 -11.24
C THR A 70 -9.72 25.55 -11.90
N GLY A 71 -10.83 25.72 -11.18
CA GLY A 71 -12.10 26.18 -11.74
C GLY A 71 -12.76 25.20 -12.72
N ASP A 72 -12.28 23.95 -12.81
CA ASP A 72 -12.77 22.96 -13.78
C ASP A 72 -14.10 22.33 -13.35
N ALA A 73 -15.20 22.87 -13.89
CA ALA A 73 -16.55 22.43 -13.58
C ALA A 73 -16.85 21.00 -14.08
N GLN A 74 -16.21 20.56 -15.17
CA GLN A 74 -16.44 19.21 -15.69
C GLN A 74 -15.81 18.18 -14.75
N ALA A 75 -14.55 18.39 -14.36
CA ALA A 75 -13.88 17.51 -13.41
C ALA A 75 -14.57 17.51 -12.03
N ALA A 76 -15.10 18.66 -11.59
CA ALA A 76 -15.89 18.74 -10.35
C ALA A 76 -17.16 17.88 -10.43
N GLN A 77 -17.88 17.95 -11.55
CA GLN A 77 -19.09 17.17 -11.77
C GLN A 77 -18.81 15.66 -11.83
N GLU A 78 -17.75 15.24 -12.53
CA GLU A 78 -17.34 13.84 -12.62
C GLU A 78 -16.99 13.26 -11.24
N ARG A 79 -16.17 13.98 -10.45
CA ARG A 79 -15.80 13.57 -9.09
C ARG A 79 -17.01 13.54 -8.16
N PHE A 80 -17.89 14.51 -8.27
CA PHE A 80 -19.11 14.56 -7.46
C PHE A 80 -20.06 13.39 -7.79
N GLN A 81 -20.22 13.04 -9.06
CA GLN A 81 -21.02 11.89 -9.48
C GLN A 81 -20.41 10.56 -9.02
N ALA A 82 -19.07 10.47 -8.95
CA ALA A 82 -18.36 9.28 -8.51
C ALA A 82 -18.61 8.91 -7.03
N LEU A 83 -19.07 9.86 -6.19
CA LEU A 83 -19.48 9.61 -4.80
C LEU A 83 -20.83 8.88 -4.68
N GLY A 84 -21.61 8.82 -5.76
CA GLY A 84 -22.92 8.18 -5.77
C GLY A 84 -23.95 8.93 -4.91
N GLU A 85 -24.89 8.17 -4.33
CA GLU A 85 -26.09 8.70 -3.66
C GLU A 85 -25.79 9.52 -2.38
N ASP A 86 -24.62 9.31 -1.76
CA ASP A 86 -24.23 10.01 -0.54
C ASP A 86 -23.67 11.43 -0.80
N GLY A 87 -23.24 11.71 -2.03
CA GLY A 87 -22.62 12.99 -2.41
C GLY A 87 -23.44 14.23 -2.04
N PRO A 88 -24.75 14.28 -2.39
CA PRO A 88 -25.61 15.43 -2.07
C PRO A 88 -25.73 15.74 -0.57
N GLU A 89 -25.89 14.74 0.29
CA GLU A 89 -26.03 14.97 1.74
C GLU A 89 -24.69 15.36 2.39
N LEU A 90 -23.58 14.79 1.91
CA LEU A 90 -22.24 15.21 2.33
C LEU A 90 -21.96 16.66 1.94
N LEU A 91 -22.29 17.05 0.71
CA LEU A 91 -22.10 18.43 0.23
C LEU A 91 -22.96 19.42 1.03
N LYS A 92 -24.20 19.05 1.35
CA LYS A 92 -25.06 19.86 2.22
C LYS A 92 -24.47 20.02 3.63
N THR A 93 -23.88 18.96 4.17
CA THR A 93 -23.19 18.99 5.47
C THR A 93 -22.02 19.97 5.44
N MET A 94 -21.21 19.94 4.37
CA MET A 94 -20.08 20.87 4.19
C MET A 94 -20.51 22.31 3.91
N LEU A 95 -21.66 22.52 3.26
CA LEU A 95 -22.24 23.85 3.10
C LEU A 95 -22.69 24.45 4.44
N ALA A 96 -23.18 23.62 5.37
CA ALA A 96 -23.58 24.04 6.70
C ALA A 96 -22.38 24.24 7.64
N ASN A 97 -21.40 23.35 7.57
CA ASN A 97 -20.16 23.36 8.36
C ASN A 97 -18.95 23.16 7.43
N PRO A 98 -18.40 24.23 6.84
CA PRO A 98 -17.24 24.13 5.97
C PRO A 98 -16.00 23.61 6.71
N PRO A 99 -15.17 22.76 6.08
CA PRO A 99 -13.87 22.36 6.62
C PRO A 99 -12.98 23.59 6.87
N MET A 100 -12.15 23.54 7.93
CA MET A 100 -11.29 24.67 8.33
C MET A 100 -10.35 25.14 7.22
N ASP A 101 -9.88 24.21 6.39
CA ASP A 101 -8.87 24.45 5.35
C ASP A 101 -9.48 24.83 4.00
N ILE A 102 -10.83 24.84 3.87
CA ILE A 102 -11.54 25.19 2.64
C ILE A 102 -12.41 26.41 2.87
N SER A 103 -12.24 27.45 2.04
CA SER A 103 -13.05 28.66 2.18
C SER A 103 -14.55 28.36 1.96
N PRO A 104 -15.46 28.91 2.78
CA PRO A 104 -16.90 28.73 2.58
C PRO A 104 -17.39 29.13 1.18
N GLN A 105 -16.72 30.11 0.56
CA GLN A 105 -16.97 30.55 -0.80
C GLN A 105 -16.62 29.46 -1.82
N THR A 106 -15.52 28.72 -1.63
CA THR A 106 -15.11 27.60 -2.50
C THR A 106 -16.16 26.48 -2.47
N VAL A 107 -16.66 26.12 -1.28
CA VAL A 107 -17.73 25.13 -1.12
C VAL A 107 -19.00 25.57 -1.86
N GLN A 108 -19.36 26.85 -1.76
CA GLN A 108 -20.53 27.41 -2.47
C GLN A 108 -20.35 27.45 -3.99
N LEU A 109 -19.16 27.76 -4.49
CA LEU A 109 -18.86 27.74 -5.93
C LEU A 109 -18.88 26.32 -6.47
N PHE A 110 -18.31 25.36 -5.74
CA PHE A 110 -18.38 23.94 -6.08
C PHE A 110 -19.83 23.47 -6.14
N ALA A 111 -20.64 23.80 -5.13
CA ALA A 111 -22.05 23.42 -5.08
C ALA A 111 -22.84 23.96 -6.29
N GLN A 112 -22.57 25.20 -6.71
CA GLN A 112 -23.14 25.76 -7.93
C GLN A 112 -22.67 25.03 -9.20
N ALA A 113 -21.39 24.69 -9.28
CA ALA A 113 -20.81 23.99 -10.43
C ALA A 113 -21.39 22.58 -10.62
N VAL A 114 -21.69 21.88 -9.53
CA VAL A 114 -22.30 20.54 -9.58
C VAL A 114 -23.84 20.57 -9.59
N GLY A 115 -24.45 21.76 -9.60
CA GLY A 115 -25.90 21.94 -9.72
C GLY A 115 -26.70 21.75 -8.44
N VAL A 116 -26.05 21.82 -7.26
CA VAL A 116 -26.68 21.71 -5.94
C VAL A 116 -26.83 23.10 -5.33
N GLN A 117 -28.03 23.69 -5.41
CA GLN A 117 -28.31 25.03 -4.86
C GLN A 117 -28.85 24.96 -3.43
N PRO A 118 -28.36 25.79 -2.48
CA PRO A 118 -28.94 25.88 -1.15
C PRO A 118 -30.36 26.46 -1.24
N GLY A 119 -31.38 25.64 -0.92
CA GLY A 119 -32.78 26.07 -0.84
C GLY A 119 -33.68 25.65 -2.01
N ALA A 120 -33.19 24.86 -2.97
CA ALA A 120 -34.07 24.21 -3.93
C ALA A 120 -34.75 22.99 -3.26
N ALA A 121 -36.04 23.12 -2.95
CA ALA A 121 -36.89 21.97 -2.70
C ALA A 121 -36.81 21.03 -3.90
N ILE A 122 -36.63 19.72 -3.65
CA ILE A 122 -36.64 18.67 -4.67
C ILE A 122 -37.90 18.85 -5.53
N PRO A 123 -37.80 19.22 -6.82
CA PRO A 123 -38.94 19.11 -7.71
C PRO A 123 -39.04 17.63 -8.04
N GLY A 124 -40.14 17.03 -7.60
CA GLY A 124 -40.52 15.68 -8.00
C GLY A 124 -40.49 15.53 -9.52
N ALA A 125 -40.25 14.30 -9.95
CA ALA A 125 -40.43 13.81 -11.31
C ALA A 125 -41.58 14.52 -12.03
N PRO A 126 -41.40 14.96 -13.28
CA PRO A 126 -41.72 14.06 -14.39
C PRO A 126 -40.98 14.34 -15.72
N GLY A 127 -40.91 13.35 -16.61
CA GLY A 127 -40.73 13.63 -18.05
C GLY A 127 -39.93 12.60 -18.84
N ALA A 128 -40.41 11.36 -18.90
CA ALA A 128 -40.09 10.48 -20.02
C ALA A 128 -40.80 11.03 -21.28
N GLN A 129 -40.07 11.22 -22.39
CA GLN A 129 -40.54 11.14 -23.80
C GLN A 129 -39.44 11.58 -24.80
N PRO A 130 -39.52 11.23 -26.11
CA PRO A 130 -39.48 9.89 -26.69
C PRO A 130 -38.55 9.82 -27.95
N SER A 131 -38.26 8.62 -28.46
CA SER A 131 -37.95 8.43 -29.89
C SER A 131 -38.18 6.99 -30.36
N PRO A 132 -38.48 6.77 -31.65
CA PRO A 132 -39.66 6.00 -32.06
C PRO A 132 -39.39 4.79 -32.99
N GLY A 133 -40.41 3.92 -33.09
CA GLY A 133 -40.64 2.99 -34.21
C GLY A 133 -39.95 1.63 -34.04
N VAL A 134 -40.59 0.48 -34.25
CA VAL A 134 -41.64 0.15 -35.22
C VAL A 134 -42.55 -0.97 -34.67
N ALA A 135 -43.82 -0.90 -35.06
CA ALA A 135 -44.95 -1.76 -34.70
C ALA A 135 -44.87 -3.19 -35.27
N GLU A 136 -45.53 -4.16 -34.61
CA GLU A 136 -46.53 -5.03 -35.26
C GLU A 136 -47.40 -5.83 -34.25
N SER A 137 -48.71 -5.54 -34.27
CA SER A 137 -49.92 -6.42 -34.29
C SER A 137 -50.06 -7.72 -33.45
N THR A 138 -50.96 -7.68 -32.43
CA THR A 138 -52.24 -8.45 -32.18
C THR A 138 -52.43 -9.89 -32.77
N PRO A 139 -53.24 -10.85 -32.22
CA PRO A 139 -54.20 -10.89 -31.07
C PRO A 139 -54.14 -12.12 -30.09
N ALA A 140 -55.02 -12.07 -29.08
CA ALA A 140 -55.44 -13.07 -28.07
C ALA A 140 -56.32 -14.25 -28.64
N PRO A 141 -57.17 -14.99 -27.85
CA PRO A 141 -57.03 -15.85 -26.65
C PRO A 141 -57.70 -17.27 -26.81
N GLY A 142 -57.69 -18.10 -25.74
CA GLY A 142 -58.53 -19.31 -25.54
C GLY A 142 -57.71 -20.60 -25.37
N VAL A 143 -58.01 -21.65 -24.58
CA VAL A 143 -59.22 -22.29 -24.02
C VAL A 143 -58.68 -23.29 -22.94
N GLU A 144 -59.07 -23.23 -21.66
CA GLU A 144 -60.08 -24.06 -20.93
C GLU A 144 -59.66 -25.50 -20.49
N ALA A 145 -60.07 -25.84 -19.25
CA ALA A 145 -60.38 -27.16 -18.63
C ALA A 145 -59.32 -28.04 -17.90
N THR A 146 -59.48 -28.07 -16.55
CA THR A 146 -59.48 -29.12 -15.47
C THR A 146 -59.41 -30.63 -15.86
N PRO A 147 -59.21 -31.64 -14.93
CA PRO A 147 -59.32 -31.63 -13.45
C PRO A 147 -58.30 -32.45 -12.59
N THR A 148 -58.37 -32.18 -11.28
CA THR A 148 -58.30 -33.02 -10.06
C THR A 148 -58.04 -34.54 -10.18
N LEU A 149 -57.08 -35.05 -9.40
CA LEU A 149 -57.21 -36.28 -8.60
C LEU A 149 -56.39 -36.19 -7.30
N GLU A 150 -57.08 -36.29 -6.17
CA GLU A 150 -56.51 -36.63 -4.86
C GLU A 150 -56.15 -38.12 -4.79
N VAL A 151 -55.02 -38.47 -4.17
CA VAL A 151 -54.85 -39.75 -3.46
C VAL A 151 -54.05 -39.52 -2.18
N THR A 152 -54.63 -40.01 -1.09
CA THR A 152 -54.27 -39.89 0.32
C THR A 152 -53.10 -40.79 0.75
N GLU A 153 -52.30 -40.26 1.67
CA GLU A 153 -51.42 -40.85 2.71
C GLU A 153 -50.73 -42.23 2.53
N THR A 154 -49.42 -42.28 2.82
CA THR A 154 -48.90 -43.11 3.95
C THR A 154 -47.48 -42.72 4.40
N GLN A 155 -47.22 -42.99 5.67
CA GLN A 155 -46.08 -42.59 6.51
C GLN A 155 -44.70 -43.19 6.11
N SER A 156 -43.62 -42.41 6.32
CA SER A 156 -42.36 -42.88 6.92
C SER A 156 -41.43 -41.70 7.25
N LYS A 157 -41.73 -40.97 8.33
CA LYS A 157 -40.89 -39.88 8.88
C LYS A 157 -40.09 -40.41 10.07
N SER A 158 -38.88 -40.95 9.86
CA SER A 158 -37.90 -41.05 10.97
C SER A 158 -36.44 -41.23 10.52
N SER A 159 -36.19 -41.87 9.38
CA SER A 159 -34.81 -42.11 8.89
C SER A 159 -34.25 -40.90 8.11
N LEU A 160 -35.03 -40.32 7.21
CA LEU A 160 -34.62 -39.18 6.37
C LEU A 160 -34.31 -37.91 7.18
N PHE A 161 -35.10 -37.58 8.19
CA PHE A 161 -34.86 -36.40 9.03
C PHE A 161 -33.58 -36.51 9.86
N ARG A 162 -33.20 -37.73 10.31
CA ARG A 162 -31.94 -37.94 11.06
C ARG A 162 -30.73 -37.75 10.16
N VAL A 163 -30.76 -38.31 8.95
CA VAL A 163 -29.66 -38.16 7.97
C VAL A 163 -29.52 -36.70 7.53
N ILE A 164 -30.63 -36.01 7.27
CA ILE A 164 -30.61 -34.58 6.91
C ILE A 164 -30.11 -33.72 8.09
N SER A 165 -30.54 -34.00 9.32
CA SER A 165 -30.06 -33.26 10.50
C SER A 165 -28.57 -33.45 10.77
N LEU A 166 -28.04 -34.66 10.52
CA LEU A 166 -26.62 -34.97 10.66
C LEU A 166 -25.79 -34.27 9.57
N LEU A 167 -26.27 -34.29 8.33
CA LEU A 167 -25.62 -33.59 7.20
C LEU A 167 -25.64 -32.07 7.40
N CYS A 168 -26.73 -31.51 7.92
CA CYS A 168 -26.81 -30.10 8.29
C CYS A 168 -25.87 -29.74 9.43
N ALA A 169 -25.70 -30.58 10.45
CA ALA A 169 -24.76 -30.32 11.55
C ALA A 169 -23.30 -30.36 11.07
N ILE A 170 -22.96 -31.30 10.19
CA ILE A 170 -21.61 -31.42 9.61
C ILE A 170 -21.31 -30.23 8.68
N SER A 171 -22.27 -29.79 7.86
CA SER A 171 -22.08 -28.62 7.00
C SER A 171 -21.93 -27.33 7.82
N LEU A 172 -22.67 -27.19 8.92
CA LEU A 172 -22.54 -26.03 9.81
C LEU A 172 -21.16 -25.99 10.50
N LEU A 173 -20.66 -27.14 10.95
CA LEU A 173 -19.32 -27.25 11.53
C LEU A 173 -18.22 -26.96 10.49
N ALA A 174 -18.40 -27.40 9.24
CA ALA A 174 -17.48 -27.10 8.16
C ALA A 174 -17.45 -25.60 7.81
N ILE A 175 -18.61 -24.92 7.84
CA ILE A 175 -18.71 -23.47 7.62
C ILE A 175 -18.05 -22.70 8.76
N ILE A 176 -18.25 -23.11 10.01
CA ILE A 176 -17.61 -22.48 11.17
C ILE A 176 -16.09 -22.68 11.13
N ALA A 177 -15.62 -23.88 10.78
CA ALA A 177 -14.20 -24.16 10.61
C ALA A 177 -13.58 -23.34 9.47
N ALA A 178 -14.28 -23.24 8.33
CA ALA A 178 -13.86 -22.42 7.20
C ALA A 178 -13.85 -20.92 7.55
N ALA A 179 -14.86 -20.42 8.26
CA ALA A 179 -14.91 -19.04 8.74
C ALA A 179 -13.79 -18.76 9.75
N GLY A 180 -13.50 -19.70 10.65
CA GLY A 180 -12.38 -19.61 11.59
C GLY A 180 -11.02 -19.62 10.87
N LEU A 181 -10.85 -20.47 9.85
CA LEU A 181 -9.66 -20.49 8.99
C LEU A 181 -9.51 -19.21 8.18
N LEU A 182 -10.59 -18.69 7.58
CA LEU A 182 -10.58 -17.45 6.82
C LEU A 182 -10.31 -16.24 7.70
N TRP A 183 -10.84 -16.22 8.93
CA TRP A 183 -10.58 -15.17 9.90
C TRP A 183 -9.16 -15.22 10.47
N TRP A 184 -8.62 -16.42 10.71
CA TRP A 184 -7.22 -16.57 11.08
C TRP A 184 -6.30 -16.16 9.93
N ARG A 185 -6.63 -16.54 8.68
CA ARG A 185 -5.87 -16.16 7.49
C ARG A 185 -5.96 -14.66 7.20
N SER A 186 -7.11 -14.01 7.43
CA SER A 186 -7.26 -12.55 7.29
C SER A 186 -6.58 -11.76 8.41
N ARG A 187 -6.38 -12.38 9.58
CA ARG A 187 -5.51 -11.82 10.64
C ARG A 187 -4.03 -12.00 10.35
N GLN A 188 -3.62 -13.08 9.67
CA GLN A 188 -2.23 -13.27 9.25
C GLN A 188 -1.84 -12.44 8.00
N GLY A 189 -2.80 -12.08 7.14
CA GLY A 189 -2.55 -11.30 5.93
C GLY A 189 -2.34 -9.80 6.10
N LYS A 190 -2.41 -9.24 7.33
CA LYS A 190 -2.27 -7.79 7.58
C LYS A 190 -0.87 -7.33 8.00
N VAL A 191 0.12 -8.23 8.03
CA VAL A 191 1.49 -7.90 8.46
C VAL A 191 2.44 -7.69 7.25
N ALA A 192 1.96 -7.88 6.01
CA ALA A 192 2.80 -7.93 4.81
C ALA A 192 2.70 -6.73 3.85
N ASP A 193 1.85 -5.73 4.10
CA ASP A 193 1.56 -4.64 3.13
C ASP A 193 2.24 -3.29 3.47
N SER A 194 3.29 -3.26 4.29
CA SER A 194 4.06 -2.02 4.47
C SER A 194 5.06 -1.86 3.32
N SER A 195 4.95 -0.77 2.55
CA SER A 195 5.91 -0.45 1.49
C SER A 195 7.34 -0.33 2.05
N PRO A 196 8.40 -0.53 1.25
CA PRO A 196 9.77 -0.30 1.68
C PRO A 196 9.98 1.06 2.36
N ALA A 197 9.44 2.13 1.79
CA ALA A 197 9.46 3.48 2.36
C ALA A 197 8.73 3.58 3.73
N GLN A 198 7.63 2.84 3.93
CA GLN A 198 6.96 2.79 5.23
C GLN A 198 7.81 2.05 6.28
N ARG A 199 8.47 0.96 5.91
CA ARG A 199 9.40 0.26 6.79
C ARG A 199 10.60 1.14 7.17
N ALA A 200 11.16 1.85 6.19
CA ALA A 200 12.19 2.86 6.39
C ALA A 200 11.78 3.91 7.43
N ARG A 201 10.58 4.49 7.30
CA ARG A 201 10.06 5.47 8.28
C ARG A 201 9.97 4.92 9.70
N VAL A 202 9.48 3.69 9.86
CA VAL A 202 9.40 3.04 11.19
C VAL A 202 10.79 2.83 11.77
N MET A 203 11.76 2.38 10.97
CA MET A 203 13.15 2.20 11.40
C MET A 203 13.80 3.53 11.78
N THR A 204 13.61 4.58 10.98
CA THR A 204 14.07 5.93 11.29
C THR A 204 13.51 6.46 12.62
N GLN A 205 12.23 6.21 12.91
CA GLN A 205 11.60 6.66 14.15
C GLN A 205 12.04 5.88 15.40
N THR A 206 12.50 4.64 15.22
CA THR A 206 12.89 3.74 16.31
C THR A 206 14.40 3.68 16.54
N ALA A 207 15.20 4.22 15.60
CA ALA A 207 16.64 4.33 15.74
C ALA A 207 17.03 5.28 16.88
N GLU A 208 18.00 4.85 17.69
CA GLU A 208 18.52 5.65 18.80
C GLU A 208 19.44 6.76 18.26
N LYS A 209 19.09 8.01 18.58
CA LYS A 209 19.93 9.17 18.30
C LYS A 209 21.07 9.24 19.29
N THR A 210 22.23 9.66 18.84
CA THR A 210 23.39 9.94 19.70
C THR A 210 23.07 11.12 20.59
N ASP A 211 23.28 10.96 21.89
CA ASP A 211 23.26 12.04 22.85
C ASP A 211 24.66 12.67 22.92
N TYR A 212 24.89 13.67 22.06
CA TYR A 212 26.19 14.35 21.97
C TYR A 212 26.56 15.10 23.25
N GLU A 213 25.58 15.61 24.00
CA GLU A 213 25.84 16.27 25.29
C GLU A 213 26.33 15.26 26.33
N ALA A 214 25.73 14.07 26.38
CA ALA A 214 26.19 12.99 27.25
C ALA A 214 27.60 12.47 26.87
N GLU A 215 27.98 12.56 25.59
CA GLU A 215 29.34 12.27 25.12
C GLU A 215 30.34 13.42 25.38
N GLY A 216 29.90 14.53 25.97
CA GLY A 216 30.74 15.69 26.26
C GLY A 216 31.07 16.56 25.03
N GLN A 217 30.29 16.43 23.95
CA GLN A 217 30.35 17.28 22.76
C GLN A 217 29.29 18.38 22.84
N GLU A 218 29.47 19.46 22.08
CA GLU A 218 28.43 20.46 21.94
C GLU A 218 27.20 19.86 21.22
N PRO A 219 25.98 20.26 21.61
CA PRO A 219 24.78 19.79 20.92
C PRO A 219 24.78 20.25 19.46
N PRO A 220 24.40 19.40 18.50
CA PRO A 220 24.30 19.81 17.12
C PRO A 220 23.19 20.85 16.96
N LEU A 221 23.40 21.77 16.01
CA LEU A 221 22.40 22.71 15.53
C LEU A 221 21.17 21.97 14.98
N ALA A 222 21.42 20.88 14.25
CA ALA A 222 20.37 20.03 13.68
C ALA A 222 20.80 18.56 13.69
N GLN A 223 19.85 17.67 14.00
CA GLN A 223 20.10 16.23 14.08
C GLN A 223 18.97 15.41 13.44
N PHE A 224 19.27 14.82 12.29
CA PHE A 224 18.34 14.03 11.49
C PHE A 224 18.68 12.55 11.53
N MET A 225 17.69 11.74 11.23
CA MET A 225 17.84 10.30 11.06
C MET A 225 17.17 9.94 9.74
N THR A 226 17.83 9.15 8.92
CA THR A 226 17.27 8.62 7.68
C THR A 226 17.62 7.14 7.53
N THR A 227 16.73 6.39 6.88
CA THR A 227 16.91 4.96 6.64
C THR A 227 16.51 4.63 5.22
N TYR A 228 17.43 4.04 4.47
CA TYR A 228 17.12 3.32 3.25
C TYR A 228 16.74 1.88 3.57
N VAL A 229 15.72 1.34 2.88
CA VAL A 229 15.37 -0.08 2.90
C VAL A 229 15.27 -0.58 1.47
N HIS A 230 15.79 -1.77 1.20
CA HIS A 230 15.74 -2.38 -0.12
C HIS A 230 14.31 -2.44 -0.70
N GLY A 231 14.19 -1.97 -1.94
CA GLY A 231 12.92 -1.70 -2.61
C GLY A 231 12.44 -0.25 -2.54
N ASP A 232 13.12 0.63 -1.80
CA ASP A 232 12.87 2.07 -1.89
C ASP A 232 13.71 2.69 -3.02
N ASP A 233 13.33 2.41 -4.27
CA ASP A 233 14.11 2.74 -5.47
C ASP A 233 14.15 4.24 -5.81
N LEU A 234 13.41 5.04 -5.04
CA LEU A 234 13.30 6.51 -5.12
C LEU A 234 13.82 7.20 -3.86
N PHE A 235 14.58 6.49 -3.01
CA PHE A 235 15.16 7.07 -1.81
C PHE A 235 16.09 8.25 -2.12
N ASP A 236 15.67 9.43 -1.65
CA ASP A 236 16.36 10.71 -1.78
C ASP A 236 15.81 11.66 -0.70
N ASP A 237 16.40 11.58 0.49
CA ASP A 237 15.97 12.37 1.65
C ASP A 237 16.78 13.67 1.74
N SER A 238 16.09 14.79 1.95
CA SER A 238 16.70 16.11 2.15
C SER A 238 16.15 16.79 3.40
N PHE A 239 17.01 17.52 4.10
CA PHE A 239 16.74 18.16 5.39
C PHE A 239 17.26 19.59 5.41
N SER A 240 16.36 20.54 5.68
CA SER A 240 16.73 21.94 5.89
C SER A 240 17.41 22.14 7.24
N ILE A 241 18.48 22.92 7.24
CA ILE A 241 19.24 23.30 8.44
C ILE A 241 18.91 24.77 8.71
N ASP A 242 18.11 24.98 9.76
CA ASP A 242 17.67 26.31 10.18
C ASP A 242 18.27 26.68 11.55
N ALA A 243 18.57 27.96 11.74
CA ALA A 243 18.93 28.51 13.04
C ALA A 243 17.73 28.47 14.01
N PRO A 244 17.94 28.54 15.33
CA PRO A 244 16.85 28.68 16.30
C PRO A 244 15.95 29.92 16.07
N SER A 245 16.45 30.93 15.34
CA SER A 245 15.69 32.10 14.89
C SER A 245 14.74 31.83 13.71
N GLY A 246 14.82 30.65 13.09
CA GLY A 246 14.13 30.31 11.84
C GLY A 246 14.86 30.78 10.57
N GLU A 247 16.10 31.27 10.68
CA GLU A 247 16.90 31.61 9.51
C GLU A 247 17.47 30.35 8.85
N PHE A 248 17.26 30.21 7.54
CA PHE A 248 17.88 29.15 6.75
C PHE A 248 19.41 29.31 6.71
N LEU A 249 20.13 28.26 7.10
CA LEU A 249 21.59 28.19 7.13
C LEU A 249 22.17 27.26 6.06
N GLY A 250 21.43 26.24 5.65
CA GLY A 250 21.89 25.27 4.67
C GLY A 250 20.94 24.09 4.53
N GLU A 251 21.38 23.08 3.80
CA GLU A 251 20.62 21.85 3.58
C GLU A 251 21.58 20.65 3.53
N CYS A 252 21.13 19.49 3.99
CA CYS A 252 21.87 18.24 3.83
C CYS A 252 20.93 17.11 3.44
N GLY A 253 21.47 16.09 2.78
CA GLY A 253 20.66 14.97 2.34
C GLY A 253 21.44 13.71 2.03
N VAL A 254 20.68 12.66 1.74
CA VAL A 254 21.20 11.34 1.36
C VAL A 254 20.38 10.81 0.19
N GLY A 255 21.04 10.45 -0.90
CA GLY A 255 20.39 9.94 -2.11
C GLY A 255 21.08 8.72 -2.69
N ILE A 256 20.35 7.94 -3.50
CA ILE A 256 20.91 6.81 -4.24
C ILE A 256 21.82 7.32 -5.36
N THR A 257 23.05 6.83 -5.42
CA THR A 257 24.02 7.25 -6.44
C THR A 257 24.33 6.16 -7.46
N GLU A 258 24.40 4.90 -7.04
CA GLU A 258 24.82 3.79 -7.90
C GLU A 258 24.12 2.49 -7.51
N THR A 259 23.89 1.63 -8.51
CA THR A 259 23.29 0.30 -8.35
C THR A 259 24.14 -0.75 -9.04
N ILE A 260 24.07 -2.00 -8.56
CA ILE A 260 24.73 -3.16 -9.17
C ILE A 260 23.71 -4.07 -9.85
N GLY A 261 24.10 -4.67 -10.97
CA GLY A 261 23.27 -5.64 -11.69
C GLY A 261 22.09 -4.99 -12.41
N VAL A 262 21.05 -5.78 -12.66
CA VAL A 262 19.84 -5.36 -13.36
C VAL A 262 18.61 -5.92 -12.65
N GLY A 263 17.47 -5.25 -12.83
CA GLY A 263 16.17 -5.69 -12.31
C GLY A 263 15.65 -4.83 -11.16
N GLU A 264 14.38 -5.04 -10.86
CA GLU A 264 13.67 -4.40 -9.75
C GLU A 264 13.46 -5.41 -8.61
N PRO A 265 13.52 -4.98 -7.33
CA PRO A 265 13.97 -3.65 -6.89
C PRO A 265 15.46 -3.40 -7.16
N LYS A 266 15.88 -2.15 -7.23
CA LYS A 266 17.27 -1.77 -7.49
C LYS A 266 18.18 -2.25 -6.35
N ARG A 267 19.32 -2.84 -6.69
CA ARG A 267 20.36 -3.22 -5.73
C ARG A 267 21.32 -2.05 -5.55
N VAL A 268 21.01 -1.17 -4.61
CA VAL A 268 21.80 0.06 -4.36
C VAL A 268 23.14 -0.29 -3.72
N MET A 269 24.23 0.11 -4.38
CA MET A 269 25.60 -0.16 -3.92
C MET A 269 26.32 1.09 -3.42
N ALA A 270 25.80 2.29 -3.69
CA ALA A 270 26.35 3.53 -3.16
C ALA A 270 25.28 4.62 -2.99
N PHE A 271 25.50 5.46 -1.97
CA PHE A 271 24.71 6.63 -1.64
C PHE A 271 25.60 7.87 -1.64
N GLU A 272 25.04 9.01 -2.01
CA GLU A 272 25.67 10.30 -1.77
C GLU A 272 25.16 10.86 -0.46
N VAL A 273 26.07 11.40 0.34
CA VAL A 273 25.77 12.26 1.47
C VAL A 273 26.30 13.64 1.08
N TRP A 274 25.45 14.64 1.14
CA TRP A 274 25.80 15.99 0.70
C TRP A 274 25.44 17.05 1.73
N LEU A 275 26.20 18.14 1.72
CA LEU A 275 26.02 19.31 2.56
C LEU A 275 26.13 20.57 1.71
N PHE A 276 25.09 21.39 1.78
CA PHE A 276 25.00 22.73 1.21
C PHE A 276 24.93 23.77 2.34
N ASP A 277 25.64 24.88 2.17
CA ASP A 277 25.70 26.00 3.10
C ASP A 277 25.28 27.27 2.38
N LYS A 278 24.37 28.05 2.95
CA LYS A 278 23.89 29.31 2.35
C LYS A 278 25.02 30.30 2.05
N ASN A 279 26.12 30.24 2.79
CA ASN A 279 27.28 31.13 2.64
C ASN A 279 28.35 30.57 1.70
N ASP A 280 28.17 29.34 1.20
CA ASP A 280 29.08 28.67 0.28
C ASP A 280 28.32 28.15 -0.94
N ILE A 281 28.69 28.63 -2.14
CA ILE A 281 28.02 28.20 -3.37
C ILE A 281 28.34 26.76 -3.77
N GLN A 282 29.30 26.10 -3.10
CA GLN A 282 29.69 24.73 -3.40
C GLN A 282 29.04 23.74 -2.43
N THR A 283 28.36 22.75 -2.99
CA THR A 283 27.91 21.57 -2.24
C THR A 283 29.09 20.63 -2.05
N VAL A 284 29.31 20.20 -0.82
CA VAL A 284 30.30 19.16 -0.49
C VAL A 284 29.60 17.82 -0.49
N THR A 285 30.15 16.85 -1.21
CA THR A 285 29.55 15.52 -1.38
C THR A 285 30.56 14.42 -1.06
N LYS A 286 30.13 13.43 -0.27
CA LYS A 286 30.81 12.16 -0.01
C LYS A 286 29.99 11.04 -0.61
N VAL A 287 30.65 10.05 -1.21
CA VAL A 287 29.95 8.88 -1.77
C VAL A 287 30.19 7.68 -0.87
N LEU A 288 29.16 7.28 -0.13
CA LEU A 288 29.15 6.13 0.76
C LEU A 288 28.91 4.84 -0.03
N MET A 289 29.93 3.99 -0.10
CA MET A 289 29.98 2.81 -0.96
C MET A 289 29.87 1.53 -0.14
N SER A 290 29.28 0.50 -0.74
CA SER A 290 29.40 -0.88 -0.25
C SER A 290 30.87 -1.33 -0.30
N GLU A 291 31.23 -2.34 0.48
CA GLU A 291 32.60 -2.87 0.50
C GLU A 291 33.04 -3.34 -0.88
N HIS A 292 32.17 -4.05 -1.61
CA HIS A 292 32.45 -4.46 -2.99
C HIS A 292 32.70 -3.27 -3.91
N ALA A 293 31.82 -2.26 -3.85
CA ALA A 293 31.90 -1.07 -4.67
C ALA A 293 33.21 -0.31 -4.43
N TYR A 294 33.61 -0.17 -3.16
CA TYR A 294 34.82 0.54 -2.77
C TYR A 294 36.11 -0.19 -3.20
N ASN A 295 36.10 -1.52 -3.15
CA ASN A 295 37.26 -2.34 -3.53
C ASN A 295 37.41 -2.52 -5.05
N ASP A 296 36.37 -2.25 -5.84
CA ASP A 296 36.46 -2.22 -7.30
C ASP A 296 37.01 -0.86 -7.80
N GLU A 297 38.22 -0.86 -8.35
CA GLU A 297 38.91 0.35 -8.81
C GLU A 297 38.08 1.14 -9.84
N ALA A 298 37.47 0.44 -10.80
CA ALA A 298 36.72 1.08 -11.87
C ALA A 298 35.47 1.79 -11.33
N THR A 299 34.75 1.15 -10.40
CA THR A 299 33.59 1.74 -9.74
C THR A 299 33.98 2.88 -8.81
N ARG A 300 35.04 2.72 -8.00
CA ARG A 300 35.53 3.79 -7.13
C ARG A 300 35.97 5.02 -7.92
N GLN A 301 36.70 4.85 -9.03
CA GLN A 301 37.09 5.96 -9.90
C GLN A 301 35.88 6.64 -10.56
N ARG A 302 34.89 5.86 -11.01
CA ARG A 302 33.64 6.42 -11.57
C ARG A 302 32.88 7.24 -10.53
N LEU A 303 32.78 6.74 -9.30
CA LEU A 303 32.05 7.43 -8.23
C LEU A 303 32.82 8.61 -7.63
N ALA A 304 34.15 8.63 -7.73
CA ALA A 304 34.97 9.78 -7.37
C ALA A 304 34.64 11.06 -8.17
N ALA A 305 34.00 10.92 -9.34
CA ALA A 305 33.51 12.07 -10.12
C ALA A 305 32.23 12.70 -9.52
N LYS A 306 31.53 12.01 -8.63
CA LYS A 306 30.29 12.47 -7.98
C LYS A 306 30.53 13.04 -6.57
N GLY A 307 31.58 12.59 -5.90
CA GLY A 307 31.99 13.05 -4.57
C GLY A 307 33.15 12.20 -4.04
N ASP A 308 33.66 12.54 -2.86
CA ASP A 308 34.81 11.83 -2.29
C ASP A 308 34.40 10.42 -1.79
N PRO A 309 34.98 9.32 -2.32
CA PRO A 309 34.59 7.96 -1.98
C PRO A 309 34.91 7.55 -0.54
N VAL A 310 33.92 7.00 0.15
CA VAL A 310 34.06 6.46 1.51
C VAL A 310 33.39 5.09 1.59
N MET A 311 34.05 4.11 2.23
CA MET A 311 33.44 2.80 2.47
C MET A 311 32.52 2.86 3.70
N ALA A 312 31.26 2.46 3.53
CA ALA A 312 30.32 2.35 4.65
C ALA A 312 30.70 1.19 5.57
N LYS A 313 30.74 1.45 6.88
CA LYS A 313 30.92 0.44 7.93
C LYS A 313 30.03 0.77 9.13
N PRO A 314 29.56 -0.21 9.91
CA PRO A 314 28.84 0.06 11.13
C PRO A 314 29.64 0.96 12.07
N GLY A 315 29.03 2.06 12.52
CA GLY A 315 29.65 3.05 13.41
C GLY A 315 30.61 4.04 12.73
N GLU A 316 30.87 3.92 11.42
CA GLU A 316 31.71 4.87 10.69
C GLU A 316 31.14 6.29 10.78
N LYS A 317 32.01 7.28 11.02
CA LYS A 317 31.66 8.71 11.05
C LYS A 317 32.30 9.40 9.84
N ILE A 318 31.46 9.91 8.94
CA ILE A 318 31.87 10.65 7.75
C ILE A 318 31.67 12.13 8.00
N VAL A 319 32.71 12.93 7.76
CA VAL A 319 32.68 14.38 8.00
C VAL A 319 32.63 15.12 6.66
N LEU A 320 31.68 16.05 6.55
CA LEU A 320 31.54 17.01 5.46
C LEU A 320 31.64 18.41 6.04
N GLU A 321 32.43 19.27 5.44
CA GLU A 321 32.68 20.63 5.94
C GLU A 321 32.57 21.64 4.82
N THR A 322 31.75 22.66 5.02
CA THR A 322 31.68 23.87 4.19
C THR A 322 32.43 25.00 4.89
N ALA A 323 32.17 26.24 4.46
CA ALA A 323 32.66 27.44 5.13
C ALA A 323 32.12 27.59 6.56
N LYS A 324 30.81 27.39 6.79
CA LYS A 324 30.13 27.68 8.07
C LYS A 324 29.42 26.50 8.70
N LEU A 325 29.35 25.35 8.04
CA LEU A 325 28.70 24.16 8.57
C LEU A 325 29.65 22.97 8.55
N GLN A 326 29.52 22.12 9.56
CA GLN A 326 30.12 20.80 9.62
C GLN A 326 29.02 19.77 9.84
N LEU A 327 28.91 18.81 8.93
CA LEU A 327 28.04 17.65 9.05
C LEU A 327 28.86 16.42 9.41
N VAL A 328 28.44 15.69 10.44
CA VAL A 328 28.90 14.34 10.74
C VAL A 328 27.76 13.37 10.43
N ALA A 329 27.95 12.55 9.41
CA ALA A 329 27.08 11.43 9.09
C ALA A 329 27.61 10.16 9.75
N ARG A 330 26.85 9.55 10.66
CA ARG A 330 27.21 8.31 11.34
C ARG A 330 26.38 7.14 10.80
N VAL A 331 27.04 6.05 10.45
CA VAL A 331 26.35 4.79 10.12
C VAL A 331 25.85 4.15 11.42
N VAL A 332 24.55 4.25 11.67
CA VAL A 332 23.91 3.72 12.88
C VAL A 332 23.69 2.22 12.76
N ASP A 333 23.20 1.80 11.61
CA ASP A 333 22.92 0.41 11.28
C ASP A 333 23.09 0.23 9.77
N MET A 334 23.58 -0.94 9.38
CA MET A 334 23.58 -1.35 7.97
C MET A 334 23.52 -2.87 7.87
N ALA A 335 22.90 -3.35 6.80
CA ALA A 335 22.93 -4.74 6.40
C ALA A 335 23.12 -4.82 4.89
N TYR A 336 23.95 -5.75 4.42
CA TYR A 336 24.04 -6.08 3.01
C TYR A 336 22.95 -7.08 2.62
N GLY A 337 22.53 -7.02 1.37
CA GLY A 337 21.60 -8.01 0.83
C GLY A 337 22.29 -9.31 0.46
N GLU A 338 21.56 -10.40 0.57
CA GLU A 338 22.01 -11.75 0.26
C GLU A 338 21.28 -12.24 -1.01
N ASP A 339 21.93 -12.10 -2.16
CA ASP A 339 21.43 -12.58 -3.46
C ASP A 339 22.60 -13.22 -4.24
N ALA A 340 22.37 -13.69 -5.46
CA ALA A 340 23.38 -14.25 -6.36
C ALA A 340 24.41 -13.23 -6.90
N LEU A 341 24.51 -12.05 -6.27
CA LEU A 341 25.49 -11.01 -6.56
C LEU A 341 26.77 -11.22 -5.73
N PRO A 342 27.88 -10.53 -6.04
CA PRO A 342 29.08 -10.57 -5.20
C PRO A 342 28.76 -10.24 -3.74
N GLU A 343 29.52 -10.82 -2.81
CA GLU A 343 29.34 -10.54 -1.38
C GLU A 343 29.53 -9.04 -1.09
N ASN A 344 28.75 -8.55 -0.12
CA ASN A 344 28.80 -7.16 0.34
C ASN A 344 28.64 -6.13 -0.78
N SER A 345 27.83 -6.46 -1.82
CA SER A 345 27.72 -5.63 -3.02
C SER A 345 26.66 -4.55 -2.96
N TYR A 346 25.57 -4.77 -2.23
CA TYR A 346 24.47 -3.82 -2.15
C TYR A 346 23.83 -3.85 -0.75
N PHE A 347 23.17 -2.75 -0.38
CA PHE A 347 22.56 -2.62 0.94
C PHE A 347 21.14 -3.19 0.93
N GLU A 348 20.85 -4.05 1.91
CA GLU A 348 19.47 -4.40 2.27
C GLU A 348 18.84 -3.26 3.10
N ARG A 349 19.65 -2.62 3.95
CA ARG A 349 19.27 -1.48 4.76
C ARG A 349 20.48 -0.64 5.10
N LEU A 350 20.29 0.67 5.20
CA LEU A 350 21.28 1.62 5.69
C LEU A 350 20.58 2.72 6.50
N THR A 351 20.94 2.86 7.77
CA THR A 351 20.45 3.94 8.66
C THR A 351 21.60 4.89 8.95
N LEU A 352 21.38 6.17 8.65
CA LEU A 352 22.33 7.25 8.88
C LEU A 352 21.75 8.27 9.86
N GLU A 353 22.57 8.65 10.82
CA GLU A 353 22.36 9.83 11.64
C GLU A 353 23.17 10.99 11.07
N LEU A 354 22.52 12.12 10.85
CA LEU A 354 23.14 13.34 10.32
C LEU A 354 23.10 14.39 11.43
N ALA A 355 24.27 14.76 11.96
CA ALA A 355 24.39 15.80 12.97
C ALA A 355 25.19 16.97 12.42
N VAL A 356 24.67 18.19 12.55
CA VAL A 356 25.25 19.39 11.95
C VAL A 356 25.60 20.40 13.04
N TRP A 357 26.81 20.97 12.96
CA TRP A 357 27.28 22.05 13.82
C TRP A 357 27.64 23.29 13.00
N PRO A 358 27.56 24.49 13.58
CA PRO A 358 28.27 25.63 13.03
C PRO A 358 29.77 25.35 13.06
N LYS A 359 30.45 25.69 11.97
CA LYS A 359 31.91 25.64 11.89
C LYS A 359 32.44 27.05 12.18
N GLU A 360 33.14 27.20 13.29
CA GLU A 360 33.84 28.45 13.59
C GLU A 360 35.06 28.61 12.68
N ASP A 361 35.35 29.85 12.28
CA ASP A 361 36.58 30.14 11.54
C ASP A 361 37.76 29.92 12.50
N MET A 362 38.59 28.90 12.24
CA MET A 362 39.86 28.71 12.97
C MET A 362 40.88 29.80 12.66
#